data_AF-A0A6S6SYT6-F1
#
_entry.id   AF-A0A6S6SYT6-F1
#
_cell.length_a   1.000
_cell.length_b   1.000
_cell.length_c   1.000
_cell.angle_alpha   90.00
_cell.angle_beta   90.00
_cell.angle_gamma   90.00
#
_symmetry.space_group_name_H-M   'P 1'
#
loop_
_entity.id
_entity.type
_entity.pdbx_description
1 polymer ?
#
loop_
_entity_poly.entity_id
_entity_poly.type
_entity_poly.pdbx_seq_one_letter_code
_entity_poly.pdbx_strand_id
1 'polypeptide(L)'
;MYYGYNDEKELILADEAFIELLGFNSFKELRKFNVMDHLKFDNKRIVIQQDFQKINSDFRHHEIYGIHEEFYLVELQDIQIAKIKSATNTPIKQLKTHYQDIYLDVHKISGEIGLSVNDYKLYLDSFIDQSIIDEERLLEGNDKVVKNLSNLALTLKIPHINILLLKIQKLSHRERMPLIDQYYTKLALLTLEKPENYEDENVDNIFEEDKHPNEDKEEVLNARFSDLLKNIDEKESDILDLDDIPEVVNEKLIQSSTVKKISLDDVPELPISYNPQTAADELNLPVVLIEEFVDDFIEQARHDKDHLLTSYYQKDLENIHELGHKLKGAASNLRINELSDILEEIQFCSDYTKLEDLFVNYWGHFLSLEGYMKQLKRT
;
A
#
# COMPACT_ATOMS: atom_id res chain seq x y z
N MET A 1 -15.39 -19.18 13.61
CA MET A 1 -15.55 -19.36 12.16
C MET A 1 -17.00 -19.06 11.84
N TYR A 2 -17.24 -18.19 10.88
CA TYR A 2 -18.56 -17.58 10.66
C TYR A 2 -18.98 -17.66 9.21
N TYR A 3 -20.27 -17.90 9.00
CA TYR A 3 -20.91 -17.66 7.72
C TYR A 3 -22.33 -17.15 7.93
N GLY A 4 -22.86 -16.42 6.96
CA GLY A 4 -24.20 -15.89 7.03
C GLY A 4 -24.99 -16.14 5.75
N TYR A 5 -26.30 -16.32 5.92
CA TYR A 5 -27.24 -16.53 4.84
C TYR A 5 -28.53 -15.73 5.04
N ASN A 6 -29.21 -15.40 3.95
CA ASN A 6 -30.51 -14.73 3.96
C ASN A 6 -31.68 -15.73 4.06
N ASP A 7 -32.92 -15.24 4.12
CA ASP A 7 -34.13 -16.08 4.18
C ASP A 7 -34.27 -17.06 2.99
N GLU A 8 -33.69 -16.72 1.84
CA GLU A 8 -33.66 -17.57 0.65
C GLU A 8 -32.60 -18.68 0.72
N LYS A 9 -31.85 -18.76 1.83
CA LYS A 9 -30.69 -19.63 2.05
C LYS A 9 -29.58 -19.38 1.04
N GLU A 10 -29.46 -18.16 0.55
CA GLU A 10 -28.29 -17.72 -0.20
C GLU A 10 -27.20 -17.30 0.76
N LEU A 11 -25.98 -17.74 0.48
CA LEU A 11 -24.81 -17.33 1.26
C LEU A 11 -24.50 -15.86 0.96
N ILE A 12 -24.54 -15.02 2.00
CA ILE A 12 -24.32 -13.56 1.88
C ILE A 12 -22.97 -13.12 2.45
N LEU A 13 -22.40 -13.89 3.38
CA LEU A 13 -21.07 -13.63 3.95
C LEU A 13 -20.44 -14.93 4.44
N ALA A 14 -19.11 -14.98 4.47
CA ALA A 14 -18.33 -16.00 5.16
C ALA A 14 -16.97 -15.44 5.53
N ASP A 15 -16.42 -15.85 6.66
CA ASP A 15 -15.04 -15.55 6.99
C ASP A 15 -14.06 -16.42 6.17
N GLU A 16 -12.83 -15.94 6.05
CA GLU A 16 -11.75 -16.61 5.32
C GLU A 16 -11.57 -18.04 5.82
N ALA A 17 -11.62 -18.24 7.14
CA ALA A 17 -11.48 -19.55 7.74
C ALA A 17 -12.56 -20.55 7.27
N PHE A 18 -13.82 -20.12 7.09
CA PHE A 18 -14.89 -20.95 6.55
C PHE A 18 -14.69 -21.26 5.07
N ILE A 19 -14.25 -20.27 4.29
CA ILE A 19 -13.96 -20.42 2.86
C ILE A 19 -12.83 -21.44 2.65
N GLU A 20 -11.73 -21.28 3.40
CA GLU A 20 -10.58 -22.19 3.39
C GLU A 20 -10.94 -23.59 3.89
N LEU A 21 -11.73 -23.69 4.97
CA LEU A 21 -12.18 -24.97 5.51
C LEU A 21 -12.88 -25.80 4.44
N LEU A 22 -13.63 -25.15 3.57
CA LEU A 22 -14.36 -25.77 2.47
C LEU A 22 -13.51 -26.01 1.22
N GLY A 23 -12.25 -25.56 1.20
CA GLY A 23 -11.31 -25.75 0.11
C GLY A 23 -11.48 -24.76 -1.05
N PHE A 24 -12.12 -23.61 -0.80
CA PHE A 24 -12.24 -22.53 -1.78
C PHE A 24 -11.21 -21.43 -1.51
N ASN A 25 -10.90 -20.64 -2.54
CA ASN A 25 -9.93 -19.55 -2.42
C ASN A 25 -10.59 -18.17 -2.25
N SER A 26 -11.92 -18.09 -2.38
CA SER A 26 -12.66 -16.84 -2.24
C SER A 26 -14.15 -17.08 -1.97
N PHE A 27 -14.82 -16.07 -1.40
CA PHE A 27 -16.26 -16.08 -1.20
C PHE A 27 -17.04 -16.21 -2.51
N LYS A 28 -16.55 -15.59 -3.60
CA LYS A 28 -17.17 -15.69 -4.93
C LYS A 28 -17.13 -17.10 -5.49
N GLU A 29 -16.04 -17.83 -5.26
CA GLU A 29 -15.91 -19.23 -5.64
C GLU A 29 -16.86 -20.10 -4.80
N LEU A 30 -16.90 -19.85 -3.49
CA LEU A 30 -17.80 -20.51 -2.55
C LEU A 30 -19.28 -20.32 -2.92
N ARG A 31 -19.69 -19.08 -3.23
CA ARG A 31 -21.08 -18.72 -3.61
C ARG A 31 -21.54 -19.41 -4.89
N LYS A 32 -20.63 -19.63 -5.86
CA LYS A 32 -20.95 -20.37 -7.10
C LYS A 32 -21.23 -21.86 -6.86
N PHE A 33 -20.77 -22.41 -5.74
CA PHE A 33 -20.83 -23.84 -5.45
C PHE A 33 -22.09 -24.26 -4.68
N ASN A 34 -23.03 -23.33 -4.40
CA ASN A 34 -24.26 -23.60 -3.64
C ASN A 34 -24.03 -24.46 -2.39
N VAL A 35 -23.05 -24.10 -1.56
CA VAL A 35 -22.66 -24.88 -0.38
C VAL A 35 -23.82 -25.12 0.60
N MET A 36 -24.84 -24.27 0.57
CA MET A 36 -26.07 -24.41 1.34
C MET A 36 -26.84 -25.70 1.04
N ASP A 37 -26.70 -26.27 -0.17
CA ASP A 37 -27.31 -27.56 -0.55
C ASP A 37 -26.62 -28.76 0.13
N HIS A 38 -25.37 -28.57 0.57
CA HIS A 38 -24.54 -29.59 1.22
C HIS A 38 -24.56 -29.50 2.75
N LEU A 39 -25.24 -28.49 3.30
CA LEU A 39 -25.38 -28.23 4.73
C LEU A 39 -26.58 -28.99 5.30
N LYS A 40 -26.32 -29.88 6.26
CA LYS A 40 -27.35 -30.60 7.01
C LYS A 40 -27.31 -30.19 8.48
N PHE A 41 -28.47 -29.77 9.00
CA PHE A 41 -28.66 -29.46 10.40
C PHE A 41 -29.24 -30.69 11.12
N ASP A 42 -28.51 -31.22 12.12
CA ASP A 42 -28.97 -32.31 12.99
C ASP A 42 -28.73 -31.92 14.44
N ASN A 43 -29.81 -31.62 15.19
CA ASN A 43 -29.79 -31.46 16.64
C ASN A 43 -28.61 -30.63 17.21
N LYS A 44 -28.44 -29.39 16.73
CA LYS A 44 -27.37 -28.42 17.06
C LYS A 44 -25.99 -28.70 16.44
N ARG A 45 -25.92 -29.65 15.52
CA ARG A 45 -24.74 -29.88 14.69
C ARG A 45 -25.01 -29.53 13.25
N ILE A 46 -24.02 -28.89 12.66
CA ILE A 46 -23.90 -28.72 11.22
C ILE A 46 -23.00 -29.83 10.70
N VAL A 47 -23.50 -30.52 9.68
CA VAL A 47 -22.75 -31.50 8.90
C VAL A 47 -22.64 -30.98 7.48
N ILE A 48 -21.42 -30.69 7.04
CA ILE A 48 -21.12 -30.33 5.66
C ILE A 48 -20.49 -31.55 5.00
N GLN A 49 -21.17 -32.06 3.98
CA GLN A 49 -20.71 -33.24 3.25
C GLN A 49 -20.26 -32.85 1.84
N GLN A 50 -18.94 -32.88 1.64
CA GLN A 50 -18.29 -32.71 0.34
C GLN A 50 -17.76 -34.06 -0.15
N ASP A 51 -17.36 -34.13 -1.41
CA ASP A 51 -16.88 -35.37 -2.02
C ASP A 51 -15.58 -35.91 -1.36
N PHE A 52 -14.75 -35.01 -0.84
CA PHE A 52 -13.42 -35.33 -0.29
C PHE A 52 -13.35 -35.23 1.24
N GLN A 53 -14.33 -34.60 1.90
CA GLN A 53 -14.35 -34.43 3.34
C GLN A 53 -15.75 -34.28 3.91
N LYS A 54 -15.89 -34.70 5.17
CA LYS A 54 -17.06 -34.47 5.99
C LYS A 54 -16.66 -33.59 7.16
N ILE A 55 -17.28 -32.43 7.28
CA ILE A 55 -17.09 -31.50 8.39
C ILE A 55 -18.29 -31.66 9.33
N ASN A 56 -18.02 -31.84 10.61
CA ASN A 56 -19.03 -31.79 11.65
C ASN A 56 -18.66 -30.64 12.59
N SER A 57 -19.62 -29.80 12.94
CA SER A 57 -19.40 -28.68 13.83
C SER A 57 -20.61 -28.50 14.71
N ASP A 58 -20.42 -28.15 15.97
CA ASP A 58 -21.47 -27.52 16.76
C ASP A 58 -21.65 -26.07 16.22
N PHE A 59 -22.81 -25.45 16.44
CA PHE A 59 -23.02 -24.09 15.96
C PHE A 59 -23.88 -23.24 16.89
N ARG A 60 -23.67 -21.92 16.81
CA ARG A 60 -24.58 -20.90 17.35
C ARG A 60 -25.20 -20.13 16.21
N HIS A 61 -26.46 -19.79 16.39
CA HIS A 61 -27.25 -19.07 15.41
C HIS A 61 -27.62 -17.71 15.99
N HIS A 62 -27.30 -16.66 15.23
CA HIS A 62 -27.63 -15.29 15.56
C HIS A 62 -28.58 -14.76 14.50
N GLU A 63 -29.78 -14.42 14.90
CA GLU A 63 -30.78 -13.78 14.04
C GLU A 63 -30.52 -12.27 14.07
N ILE A 64 -30.37 -11.68 12.88
CA ILE A 64 -30.16 -10.25 12.74
C ILE A 64 -31.24 -9.70 11.83
N TYR A 65 -31.98 -8.73 12.36
CA TYR A 65 -33.14 -8.14 11.72
C TYR A 65 -32.71 -6.82 11.04
N GLY A 66 -32.60 -6.85 9.72
CA GLY A 66 -32.36 -5.67 8.90
C GLY A 66 -33.65 -4.90 8.58
N ILE A 67 -33.51 -3.68 8.06
CA ILE A 67 -34.66 -2.83 7.67
C ILE A 67 -35.46 -3.44 6.51
N HIS A 68 -34.81 -4.25 5.67
CA HIS A 68 -35.39 -4.81 4.45
C HIS A 68 -35.43 -6.34 4.42
N GLU A 69 -34.53 -7.04 5.13
CA GLU A 69 -34.42 -8.50 5.13
C GLU A 69 -33.88 -9.02 6.48
N GLU A 70 -34.24 -10.25 6.83
CA GLU A 70 -33.63 -10.99 7.95
C GLU A 70 -32.39 -11.74 7.44
N PHE A 71 -31.32 -11.72 8.23
CA PHE A 71 -30.14 -12.50 7.94
C PHE A 71 -29.65 -13.26 9.17
N TYR A 72 -29.10 -14.44 8.90
CA TYR A 72 -28.70 -15.39 9.92
C TYR A 72 -27.19 -15.50 9.91
N LEU A 73 -26.55 -15.16 11.03
CA LEU A 73 -25.13 -15.40 11.24
C LEU A 73 -24.94 -16.69 12.02
N VAL A 74 -24.17 -17.60 11.44
CA VAL A 74 -23.83 -18.89 12.03
C VAL A 74 -22.38 -18.89 12.46
N GLU A 75 -22.17 -19.11 13.75
CA GLU A 75 -20.85 -19.35 14.34
C GLU A 75 -20.63 -20.85 14.46
N LEU A 76 -19.58 -21.36 13.82
CA LEU A 76 -19.13 -22.74 13.94
C LEU A 76 -18.17 -22.91 15.13
N GLN A 77 -18.44 -23.92 15.95
CA GLN A 77 -17.69 -24.30 17.15
C GLN A 77 -17.34 -25.80 17.11
N ASP A 78 -16.22 -26.18 17.74
CA ASP A 78 -15.80 -27.58 17.87
C ASP A 78 -15.74 -28.36 16.53
N ILE A 79 -15.13 -27.73 15.52
CA ILE A 79 -15.06 -28.25 14.16
C ILE A 79 -14.22 -29.54 14.09
N GLN A 80 -14.82 -30.61 13.56
CA GLN A 80 -14.22 -31.91 13.33
C GLN A 80 -14.24 -32.28 11.85
N ILE A 81 -13.07 -32.52 11.28
CA ILE A 81 -12.90 -32.84 9.86
C ILE A 81 -12.56 -34.32 9.68
N ALA A 82 -13.43 -35.06 9.00
CA ALA A 82 -13.20 -36.44 8.60
C ALA A 82 -12.95 -36.49 7.09
N LYS A 83 -11.70 -36.73 6.67
CA LYS A 83 -11.34 -36.89 5.26
C LYS A 83 -11.96 -38.18 4.71
N ILE A 84 -12.72 -38.08 3.63
CA ILE A 84 -13.25 -39.23 2.90
C ILE A 84 -12.14 -39.68 1.96
N LYS A 85 -11.62 -40.91 2.13
CA LYS A 85 -10.44 -41.41 1.42
C LYS A 85 -10.63 -41.42 -0.09
N SER A 86 -10.33 -40.32 -0.77
CA SER A 86 -10.14 -40.25 -2.21
C SER A 86 -9.52 -38.89 -2.61
N ALA A 87 -8.19 -38.89 -2.80
CA ALA A 87 -7.37 -37.87 -3.49
C ALA A 87 -7.36 -36.45 -2.86
N THR A 88 -6.26 -35.74 -2.60
CA THR A 88 -4.83 -35.82 -2.89
C THR A 88 -4.07 -35.30 -1.65
N ASN A 89 -2.83 -35.73 -1.45
CA ASN A 89 -1.97 -35.28 -0.35
C ASN A 89 -1.51 -33.83 -0.58
N THR A 90 -2.25 -32.87 -0.05
CA THR A 90 -1.71 -31.54 0.26
C THR A 90 -1.78 -31.36 1.78
N PRO A 91 -0.65 -31.14 2.49
CA PRO A 91 -0.67 -30.90 3.92
C PRO A 91 -1.32 -29.55 4.19
N ILE A 92 -2.47 -29.56 4.86
CA ILE A 92 -3.15 -28.37 5.36
C ILE A 92 -2.26 -27.79 6.48
N LYS A 93 -1.71 -26.59 6.28
CA LYS A 93 -1.02 -25.81 7.32
C LYS A 93 -2.01 -25.62 8.49
N GLN A 94 -1.55 -25.83 9.71
CA GLN A 94 -2.36 -25.62 10.91
C GLN A 94 -2.78 -24.14 10.99
N LEU A 95 -4.10 -23.88 10.91
CA LEU A 95 -4.70 -22.55 11.11
C LEU A 95 -4.44 -22.07 12.55
N LYS A 96 -3.83 -20.90 12.69
CA LYS A 96 -3.85 -20.09 13.92
C LYS A 96 -4.78 -18.90 13.67
N THR A 97 -5.95 -18.86 14.30
CA THR A 97 -6.87 -17.71 14.24
C THR A 97 -6.70 -16.86 15.50
N HIS A 98 -5.91 -15.79 15.40
CA HIS A 98 -5.90 -14.73 16.40
C HIS A 98 -5.88 -13.39 15.67
N TYR A 99 -7.07 -12.89 15.32
CA TYR A 99 -7.22 -11.54 14.79
C TYR A 99 -7.24 -10.59 15.99
N GLN A 100 -6.36 -9.58 15.98
CA GLN A 100 -6.29 -8.53 16.99
C GLN A 100 -6.96 -7.27 16.44
N ASP A 101 -7.74 -6.60 17.29
CA ASP A 101 -8.36 -5.33 16.95
C ASP A 101 -7.27 -4.27 16.67
N ILE A 102 -7.52 -3.41 15.68
CA ILE A 102 -6.65 -2.29 15.33
C ILE A 102 -7.21 -1.06 16.04
N TYR A 103 -6.61 -0.73 17.19
CA TYR A 103 -7.03 0.43 17.98
C TYR A 103 -6.51 1.73 17.35
N LEU A 104 -7.43 2.68 17.15
CA LEU A 104 -7.11 4.05 16.73
C LEU A 104 -7.25 4.98 17.94
N ASP A 105 -6.14 5.57 18.38
CA ASP A 105 -6.18 6.64 19.39
C ASP A 105 -6.74 7.92 18.77
N VAL A 106 -8.07 8.03 18.79
CA VAL A 106 -8.80 9.17 18.22
C VAL A 106 -8.34 10.48 18.82
N HIS A 107 -8.03 10.53 20.12
CA HIS A 107 -7.65 11.78 20.77
C HIS A 107 -6.30 12.26 20.25
N LYS A 108 -5.33 11.35 20.13
CA LYS A 108 -4.02 11.63 19.54
C LYS A 108 -4.12 12.02 18.07
N ILE A 109 -4.71 11.15 17.25
CA ILE A 109 -4.74 11.32 15.79
C ILE A 109 -5.51 12.58 15.40
N SER A 110 -6.68 12.82 16.01
CA SER A 110 -7.47 14.03 15.76
C SER A 110 -6.69 15.31 16.08
N GLY A 111 -5.90 15.30 17.16
CA GLY A 111 -5.03 16.41 17.53
C GLY A 111 -3.89 16.66 16.53
N GLU A 112 -3.27 15.58 16.02
CA GLU A 112 -2.20 15.66 15.01
C GLU A 112 -2.67 16.24 13.68
N ILE A 113 -3.90 15.90 13.25
CA ILE A 113 -4.45 16.38 11.98
C ILE A 113 -5.29 17.67 12.11
N GLY A 114 -5.39 18.22 13.33
CA GLY A 114 -6.08 19.49 13.60
C GLY A 114 -7.61 19.41 13.54
N LEU A 115 -8.19 18.24 13.77
CA LEU A 115 -9.64 18.02 13.80
C LEU A 115 -10.16 17.82 15.23
N SER A 116 -11.45 18.06 15.44
CA SER A 116 -12.08 17.61 16.68
C SER A 116 -12.26 16.09 16.66
N VAL A 117 -12.35 15.47 17.84
CA VAL A 117 -12.64 14.02 17.99
C VAL A 117 -13.92 13.62 17.25
N ASN A 118 -14.96 14.46 17.26
CA ASN A 118 -16.21 14.17 16.58
C ASN A 118 -16.07 14.29 15.07
N ASP A 119 -15.32 15.29 14.60
CA ASP A 119 -15.06 15.43 13.16
C ASP A 119 -14.22 14.25 12.66
N TYR A 120 -13.18 13.84 13.40
CA TYR A 120 -12.40 12.66 13.05
C TYR A 120 -13.28 11.41 12.91
N LYS A 121 -14.20 11.17 13.85
CA LYS A 121 -15.15 10.06 13.77
C LYS A 121 -16.01 10.13 12.51
N LEU A 122 -16.54 11.32 12.17
CA LEU A 122 -17.32 11.53 10.95
C LEU A 122 -16.49 11.28 9.68
N TYR A 123 -15.23 11.70 9.67
CA TYR A 123 -14.31 11.42 8.55
C TYR A 123 -13.97 9.93 8.44
N LEU A 124 -13.76 9.25 9.57
CA LEU A 124 -13.51 7.81 9.60
C LEU A 124 -14.73 7.03 9.10
N ASP A 125 -15.93 7.38 9.57
CA ASP A 125 -17.19 6.78 9.11
C ASP A 125 -17.37 7.01 7.60
N SER A 126 -17.13 8.24 7.12
CA SER A 126 -17.20 8.55 5.69
C SER A 126 -16.17 7.78 4.87
N PHE A 127 -14.98 7.53 5.40
CA PHE A 127 -13.96 6.70 4.75
C PHE A 127 -14.40 5.24 4.66
N ILE A 128 -14.96 4.68 5.74
CA ILE A 128 -15.48 3.31 5.77
C ILE A 128 -16.64 3.18 4.77
N ASP A 129 -17.59 4.11 4.78
CA ASP A 129 -18.72 4.13 3.85
C ASP A 129 -18.24 4.20 2.39
N GLN A 130 -17.28 5.08 2.10
CA GLN A 130 -16.71 5.19 0.76
C GLN A 130 -15.99 3.89 0.36
N SER A 131 -15.28 3.25 1.29
CA SER A 131 -14.60 1.97 1.08
C SER A 131 -15.59 0.85 0.72
N ILE A 132 -16.78 0.87 1.32
CA ILE A 132 -17.86 -0.08 1.01
C ILE A 132 -18.49 0.25 -0.35
N ILE A 133 -18.80 1.52 -0.62
CA ILE A 133 -19.40 1.96 -1.89
C ILE A 133 -18.50 1.60 -3.08
N ASP A 134 -17.20 1.72 -2.91
CA ASP A 134 -16.21 1.50 -3.96
C ASP A 134 -15.76 0.03 -4.11
N GLU A 135 -16.34 -0.91 -3.34
CA GLU A 135 -15.95 -2.34 -3.37
C GLU A 135 -15.99 -2.95 -4.77
N GLU A 136 -17.11 -2.80 -5.48
CA GLU A 136 -17.25 -3.35 -6.83
C GLU A 136 -16.19 -2.77 -7.77
N ARG A 137 -15.86 -1.48 -7.61
CA ARG A 137 -14.87 -0.79 -8.44
C ARG A 137 -13.44 -1.19 -8.09
N LEU A 138 -13.15 -1.48 -6.82
CA LEU A 138 -11.89 -2.09 -6.39
C LEU A 138 -11.72 -3.47 -7.01
N LEU A 139 -12.79 -4.28 -6.98
CA LEU A 139 -12.81 -5.63 -7.57
C LEU A 139 -12.64 -5.61 -9.09
N GLU A 140 -13.12 -4.57 -9.76
CA GLU A 140 -12.91 -4.32 -11.20
C GLU A 140 -11.51 -3.79 -11.54
N GLY A 141 -10.68 -3.51 -10.52
CA GLY A 141 -9.32 -3.01 -10.71
C GLY A 141 -9.23 -1.52 -11.02
N ASN A 142 -10.15 -0.71 -10.50
CA ASN A 142 -10.15 0.74 -10.73
C ASN A 142 -9.05 1.45 -9.91
N ASP A 143 -7.92 1.75 -10.53
CA ASP A 143 -6.78 2.38 -9.85
C ASP A 143 -7.09 3.78 -9.28
N LYS A 144 -8.05 4.50 -9.87
CA LYS A 144 -8.48 5.80 -9.35
C LYS A 144 -9.15 5.68 -7.99
N VAL A 145 -9.91 4.60 -7.79
CA VAL A 145 -10.54 4.28 -6.50
C VAL A 145 -9.49 3.92 -5.47
N VAL A 146 -8.53 3.07 -5.84
CA VAL A 146 -7.41 2.69 -4.96
C VAL A 146 -6.64 3.93 -4.49
N LYS A 147 -6.31 4.84 -5.42
CA LYS A 147 -5.62 6.11 -5.11
C LYS A 147 -6.44 7.00 -4.16
N ASN A 148 -7.75 7.12 -4.40
CA ASN A 148 -8.63 7.93 -3.53
C ASN A 148 -8.70 7.35 -2.10
N LEU A 149 -8.90 6.04 -1.97
CA LEU A 149 -8.97 5.39 -0.67
C LEU A 149 -7.62 5.42 0.06
N SER A 150 -6.51 5.31 -0.69
CA SER A 150 -5.15 5.44 -0.16
C SER A 150 -4.93 6.84 0.44
N ASN A 151 -5.30 7.89 -0.31
CA ASN A 151 -5.22 9.27 0.18
C ASN A 151 -6.06 9.49 1.45
N LEU A 152 -7.29 8.95 1.49
CA LEU A 152 -8.16 9.06 2.66
C LEU A 152 -7.58 8.33 3.88
N ALA A 153 -7.07 7.11 3.69
CA ALA A 153 -6.40 6.35 4.74
C ALA A 153 -5.15 7.07 5.26
N LEU A 154 -4.43 7.76 4.36
CA LEU A 154 -3.28 8.59 4.72
C LEU A 154 -3.70 9.79 5.57
N THR A 155 -4.74 10.53 5.16
CA THR A 155 -5.27 11.67 5.94
C THR A 155 -5.73 11.24 7.33
N LEU A 156 -6.34 10.07 7.45
CA LEU A 156 -6.80 9.51 8.71
C LEU A 156 -5.68 8.88 9.56
N LYS A 157 -4.43 8.91 9.08
CA LYS A 157 -3.26 8.30 9.72
C LYS A 157 -3.47 6.81 10.01
N ILE A 158 -3.98 6.06 9.02
CA ILE A 158 -4.18 4.60 9.12
C ILE A 158 -3.15 3.89 8.20
N PRO A 159 -1.86 3.86 8.59
CA PRO A 159 -0.77 3.43 7.70
C PRO A 159 -0.94 1.99 7.21
N HIS A 160 -1.43 1.08 8.05
CA HIS A 160 -1.63 -0.33 7.67
C HIS A 160 -2.65 -0.53 6.55
N ILE A 161 -3.71 0.30 6.54
CA ILE A 161 -4.72 0.28 5.49
C ILE A 161 -4.15 0.91 4.21
N ASN A 162 -3.43 2.03 4.35
CA ASN A 162 -2.82 2.71 3.22
C ASN A 162 -1.81 1.82 2.47
N ILE A 163 -0.89 1.18 3.19
CA ILE A 163 0.10 0.24 2.62
C ILE A 163 -0.59 -0.85 1.80
N LEU A 164 -1.71 -1.35 2.30
CA LEU A 164 -2.40 -2.46 1.68
C LEU A 164 -3.15 -2.03 0.40
N LEU A 165 -3.69 -0.81 0.39
CA LEU A 165 -4.25 -0.19 -0.82
C LEU A 165 -3.17 0.06 -1.88
N LEU A 166 -1.98 0.53 -1.51
CA LEU A 166 -0.87 0.73 -2.45
C LEU A 166 -0.41 -0.60 -3.08
N LYS A 167 -0.36 -1.68 -2.28
CA LYS A 167 -0.11 -3.04 -2.81
C LYS A 167 -1.19 -3.48 -3.80
N ILE A 168 -2.47 -3.22 -3.53
CA ILE A 168 -3.57 -3.51 -4.47
C ILE A 168 -3.35 -2.76 -5.79
N GLN A 169 -2.88 -1.51 -5.75
CA GLN A 169 -2.64 -0.71 -6.96
C GLN A 169 -1.62 -1.35 -7.90
N LYS A 170 -0.53 -1.95 -7.37
CA LYS A 170 0.58 -2.48 -8.16
C LYS A 170 0.36 -3.87 -8.75
N LEU A 171 -0.59 -4.64 -8.21
CA LEU A 171 -0.80 -6.03 -8.62
C LEU A 171 -1.72 -6.15 -9.84
N SER A 172 -1.55 -7.25 -10.59
CA SER A 172 -2.48 -7.57 -11.68
C SER A 172 -3.87 -7.93 -11.14
N HIS A 173 -4.93 -7.77 -11.93
CA HIS A 173 -6.31 -8.02 -11.49
C HIS A 173 -6.52 -9.39 -10.81
N ARG A 174 -5.75 -10.41 -11.18
CA ARG A 174 -5.83 -11.76 -10.59
C ARG A 174 -5.22 -11.85 -9.18
N GLU A 175 -4.24 -11.00 -8.89
CA GLU A 175 -3.47 -11.01 -7.64
C GLU A 175 -3.99 -9.98 -6.62
N ARG A 176 -4.85 -9.05 -7.04
CA ARG A 176 -5.51 -8.07 -6.16
C ARG A 176 -6.50 -8.70 -5.19
N MET A 177 -7.18 -9.77 -5.60
CA MET A 177 -8.34 -10.30 -4.86
C MET A 177 -8.04 -10.66 -3.39
N PRO A 178 -6.96 -11.40 -3.08
CA PRO A 178 -6.63 -11.72 -1.68
C PRO A 178 -6.26 -10.49 -0.86
N LEU A 179 -5.69 -9.46 -1.49
CA LEU A 179 -5.39 -8.21 -0.82
C LEU A 179 -6.66 -7.38 -0.58
N ILE A 180 -7.61 -7.38 -1.51
CA ILE A 180 -8.91 -6.71 -1.30
C ILE A 180 -9.66 -7.38 -0.12
N ASP A 181 -9.61 -8.71 0.00
CA ASP A 181 -10.19 -9.40 1.16
C ASP A 181 -9.47 -9.03 2.46
N GLN A 182 -8.13 -8.93 2.41
CA GLN A 182 -7.32 -8.49 3.56
C GLN A 182 -7.58 -7.01 3.92
N TYR A 183 -7.88 -6.16 2.94
CA TYR A 183 -8.27 -4.75 3.13
C TYR A 183 -9.55 -4.66 3.95
N TYR A 184 -10.62 -5.35 3.53
CA TYR A 184 -11.90 -5.34 4.23
C TYR A 184 -11.82 -6.00 5.60
N THR A 185 -11.01 -7.05 5.73
CA THR A 185 -10.74 -7.66 7.04
C THR A 185 -10.11 -6.65 7.99
N LYS A 186 -9.10 -5.88 7.55
CA LYS A 186 -8.48 -4.85 8.39
C LYS A 186 -9.41 -3.68 8.67
N LEU A 187 -10.24 -3.27 7.71
CA LEU A 187 -11.27 -2.25 7.95
C LEU A 187 -12.24 -2.67 9.05
N ALA A 188 -12.69 -3.93 9.04
CA ALA A 188 -13.61 -4.48 10.04
C ALA A 188 -12.99 -4.59 11.44
N LEU A 189 -11.65 -4.63 11.54
CA LEU A 189 -10.92 -4.68 12.80
C LEU A 189 -10.59 -3.30 13.37
N LEU A 190 -10.90 -2.20 12.67
CA LEU A 190 -10.70 -0.86 13.20
C LEU A 190 -11.62 -0.62 14.40
N THR A 191 -11.05 -0.25 15.54
CA THR A 191 -11.80 0.09 16.75
C THR A 191 -11.33 1.39 17.37
N LEU A 192 -12.27 2.14 17.94
CA LEU A 192 -12.01 3.34 18.74
C LEU A 192 -12.01 3.02 20.24
N GLU A 193 -12.38 1.80 20.61
CA GLU A 193 -12.40 1.34 21.99
C GLU A 193 -11.05 0.72 22.32
N LYS A 194 -10.37 1.27 23.33
CA LYS A 194 -9.09 0.77 23.78
C LYS A 194 -9.28 -0.63 24.41
N PRO A 195 -8.68 -1.70 23.85
CA PRO A 195 -8.84 -3.04 24.42
C PRO A 195 -8.25 -3.15 25.83
N GLU A 196 -8.89 -3.93 26.71
CA GLU A 196 -8.46 -4.10 28.11
C GLU A 196 -7.05 -4.72 28.26
N ASN A 197 -6.55 -5.40 27.21
CA ASN A 197 -5.22 -6.00 27.13
C ASN A 197 -4.33 -5.36 26.04
N TYR A 198 -4.58 -4.09 25.67
CA TYR A 198 -3.72 -3.35 24.76
C TYR A 198 -2.44 -2.93 25.51
N GLU A 199 -1.53 -3.88 25.70
CA GLU A 199 -0.12 -3.59 25.92
C GLU A 199 0.43 -3.10 24.57
N ASP A 200 1.18 -2.00 24.55
CA ASP A 200 1.87 -1.45 23.37
C ASP A 200 2.82 -2.47 22.68
N GLU A 201 2.89 -3.71 23.16
CA GLU A 201 3.84 -4.76 22.81
C GLU A 201 3.33 -5.86 21.87
N ASN A 202 2.10 -5.81 21.38
CA ASN A 202 1.56 -6.90 20.53
C ASN A 202 1.14 -6.47 19.12
N VAL A 203 1.98 -5.69 18.43
CA VAL A 203 1.85 -5.43 16.97
C VAL A 203 2.74 -6.37 16.14
N ASP A 204 3.45 -7.31 16.77
CA ASP A 204 4.54 -8.07 16.14
C ASP A 204 4.12 -9.32 15.32
N ASN A 205 2.84 -9.71 15.26
CA ASN A 205 2.48 -10.97 14.58
C ASN A 205 2.12 -10.83 13.09
N ILE A 206 2.90 -10.10 12.29
CA ILE A 206 2.91 -10.28 10.80
C ILE A 206 4.34 -10.20 10.19
N PHE A 207 5.37 -9.80 10.93
CA PHE A 207 6.75 -9.79 10.42
C PHE A 207 7.59 -10.80 11.21
N GLU A 208 8.34 -11.64 10.50
CA GLU A 208 9.29 -12.56 11.14
C GLU A 208 10.24 -11.80 12.07
N GLU A 209 10.54 -12.44 13.19
CA GLU A 209 11.26 -11.91 14.36
C GLU A 209 12.48 -11.04 13.99
N ASP A 210 12.50 -9.80 14.48
CA ASP A 210 13.76 -9.19 14.93
C ASP A 210 13.58 -8.55 16.31
N LYS A 211 14.27 -9.14 17.28
CA LYS A 211 14.19 -8.82 18.70
C LYS A 211 14.97 -7.55 19.01
N HIS A 212 14.29 -6.43 19.25
CA HIS A 212 14.74 -5.39 20.18
C HIS A 212 13.54 -4.60 20.76
N PRO A 213 13.59 -4.22 22.05
CA PRO A 213 12.43 -3.82 22.83
C PRO A 213 11.91 -2.41 22.50
N ASN A 214 10.62 -2.26 22.76
CA ASN A 214 9.73 -1.13 22.61
C ASN A 214 10.15 0.14 23.35
N GLU A 215 10.00 1.29 22.68
CA GLU A 215 8.95 2.31 22.84
C GLU A 215 9.23 3.37 21.74
N ASP A 216 8.20 4.08 21.23
CA ASP A 216 8.25 5.12 20.15
C ASP A 216 8.12 4.70 18.67
N LYS A 217 8.02 3.41 18.30
CA LYS A 217 8.03 3.03 16.86
C LYS A 217 6.90 3.61 16.02
N GLU A 218 5.69 3.77 16.56
CA GLU A 218 4.54 4.30 15.81
C GLU A 218 4.60 5.83 15.64
N GLU A 219 5.06 6.57 16.65
CA GLU A 219 5.34 8.00 16.53
C GLU A 219 6.52 8.26 15.62
N VAL A 220 7.56 7.42 15.69
CA VAL A 220 8.70 7.46 14.78
C VAL A 220 8.28 7.10 13.35
N LEU A 221 7.40 6.12 13.16
CA LEU A 221 6.78 5.84 11.86
C LEU A 221 6.06 7.09 11.38
N ASN A 222 5.07 7.58 12.14
CA ASN A 222 4.20 8.69 11.71
C ASN A 222 4.98 9.99 11.48
N ALA A 223 6.03 10.27 12.27
CA ALA A 223 6.94 11.40 12.07
C ALA A 223 7.80 11.21 10.81
N ARG A 224 8.42 10.04 10.62
CA ARG A 224 9.23 9.74 9.42
C ARG A 224 8.39 9.71 8.15
N PHE A 225 7.17 9.18 8.22
CA PHE A 225 6.16 9.25 7.16
C PHE A 225 5.80 10.70 6.85
N SER A 226 5.55 11.53 7.86
CA SER A 226 5.21 12.94 7.66
C SER A 226 6.39 13.73 7.07
N ASP A 227 7.63 13.44 7.48
CA ASP A 227 8.83 14.09 6.96
C ASP A 227 9.20 13.63 5.54
N LEU A 228 8.89 12.38 5.18
CA LEU A 228 8.98 11.89 3.80
C LEU A 228 7.98 12.59 2.87
N LEU A 229 6.79 12.91 3.39
CA LEU A 229 5.71 13.55 2.63
C LEU A 229 5.83 15.07 2.51
N LYS A 230 6.47 15.76 3.46
CA LYS A 230 6.65 17.23 3.41
C LYS A 230 7.33 17.70 2.12
N ASN A 231 8.24 16.92 1.55
CA ASN A 231 8.91 17.28 0.29
C ASN A 231 8.15 16.89 -0.98
N ILE A 232 7.05 16.13 -0.85
CA ILE A 232 6.16 15.77 -1.96
C ILE A 232 5.06 16.84 -2.12
N ASP A 233 4.61 17.45 -1.01
CA ASP A 233 3.53 18.46 -0.99
C ASP A 233 3.98 19.93 -0.80
N GLU A 234 5.25 20.22 -0.46
CA GLU A 234 5.71 21.63 -0.35
C GLU A 234 5.95 22.28 -1.72
N LYS A 235 4.85 22.68 -2.38
CA LYS A 235 4.49 24.09 -2.69
C LYS A 235 3.49 24.16 -3.84
N GLU A 236 2.22 24.26 -3.47
CA GLU A 236 1.18 24.88 -4.31
C GLU A 236 0.95 26.37 -3.94
N SER A 237 1.79 26.99 -3.09
CA SER A 237 1.48 28.32 -2.54
C SER A 237 2.60 29.37 -2.54
N ASP A 238 3.62 29.24 -3.38
CA ASP A 238 4.48 30.37 -3.81
C ASP A 238 5.08 30.05 -5.19
N ILE A 239 4.22 29.55 -6.09
CA ILE A 239 4.55 29.34 -7.49
C ILE A 239 4.57 30.73 -8.14
N LEU A 240 5.74 31.19 -8.58
CA LEU A 240 5.80 31.95 -9.82
C LEU A 240 5.11 31.08 -10.86
N ASP A 241 3.89 31.44 -11.30
CA ASP A 241 3.06 30.69 -12.26
C ASP A 241 3.93 30.05 -13.37
N LEU A 242 4.31 28.78 -13.14
CA LEU A 242 5.08 27.97 -14.08
C LEU A 242 4.18 27.33 -15.14
N ASP A 243 2.86 27.48 -14.99
CA ASP A 243 1.84 27.13 -15.98
C ASP A 243 1.93 27.97 -17.27
N ASP A 244 2.75 29.03 -17.29
CA ASP A 244 3.00 29.85 -18.49
C ASP A 244 4.29 29.46 -19.26
N ILE A 245 4.96 28.37 -18.89
CA ILE A 245 6.06 27.83 -19.72
C ILE A 245 5.52 26.66 -20.55
N PRO A 246 5.50 26.76 -21.89
CA PRO A 246 4.82 25.79 -22.74
C PRO A 246 5.37 24.37 -22.55
N GLU A 247 4.43 23.44 -22.35
CA GLU A 247 4.53 21.98 -22.17
C GLU A 247 5.08 21.23 -23.41
N VAL A 248 6.01 21.84 -24.13
CA VAL A 248 6.60 21.27 -25.34
C VAL A 248 8.09 21.56 -25.26
N VAL A 249 8.90 20.50 -25.26
CA VAL A 249 10.31 20.56 -25.64
C VAL A 249 10.42 21.50 -26.83
N ASN A 250 10.86 22.73 -26.60
CA ASN A 250 10.87 23.72 -27.66
C ASN A 250 12.07 23.38 -28.53
N GLU A 251 11.89 22.46 -29.48
CA GLU A 251 12.93 21.99 -30.41
C GLU A 251 13.60 23.17 -31.12
N LYS A 252 12.91 24.31 -31.26
CA LYS A 252 13.46 25.57 -31.77
C LYS A 252 14.46 26.25 -30.84
N LEU A 253 14.32 26.15 -29.51
CA LEU A 253 15.28 26.70 -28.54
C LEU A 253 16.55 25.83 -28.46
N ILE A 254 16.39 24.50 -28.53
CA ILE A 254 17.52 23.55 -28.57
C ILE A 254 18.37 23.77 -29.84
N GLN A 255 17.73 24.06 -30.99
CA GLN A 255 18.42 24.34 -32.26
C GLN A 255 19.14 25.69 -32.30
N SER A 256 18.80 26.66 -31.44
CA SER A 256 19.44 27.99 -31.40
C SER A 256 20.51 28.17 -30.33
N SER A 257 20.71 27.18 -29.43
CA SER A 257 21.67 27.31 -28.34
C SER A 257 23.13 27.23 -28.84
N THR A 258 24.01 28.07 -28.28
CA THR A 258 25.47 28.06 -28.55
C THR A 258 26.22 27.08 -27.64
N VAL A 259 25.49 26.25 -26.89
CA VAL A 259 26.02 25.33 -25.89
C VAL A 259 26.19 23.94 -26.48
N LYS A 260 27.18 23.18 -25.99
CA LYS A 260 27.39 21.79 -26.38
C LYS A 260 26.14 20.97 -26.07
N LYS A 261 25.66 20.21 -27.07
CA LYS A 261 24.48 19.37 -26.93
C LYS A 261 24.81 18.17 -26.04
N ILE A 262 24.12 18.05 -24.91
CA ILE A 262 24.20 16.88 -24.04
C ILE A 262 23.24 15.82 -24.59
N SER A 263 23.72 14.60 -24.77
CA SER A 263 22.87 13.43 -25.04
C SER A 263 22.90 12.53 -23.80
N LEU A 264 21.72 12.27 -23.25
CA LEU A 264 21.53 11.35 -22.12
C LEU A 264 20.99 9.98 -22.56
N ASP A 265 20.87 9.75 -23.88
CA ASP A 265 20.21 8.56 -24.44
C ASP A 265 21.12 7.32 -24.44
N ASP A 266 22.43 7.52 -24.54
CA ASP A 266 23.45 6.45 -24.62
C ASP A 266 24.41 6.47 -23.41
N VAL A 267 23.97 6.99 -22.26
CA VAL A 267 24.79 7.05 -21.03
C VAL A 267 24.92 5.65 -20.43
N PRO A 268 26.15 5.18 -20.13
CA PRO A 268 26.34 3.88 -19.49
C PRO A 268 25.84 3.90 -18.05
N GLU A 269 25.22 2.79 -17.64
CA GLU A 269 24.84 2.54 -16.24
C GLU A 269 26.07 2.61 -15.33
N LEU A 270 26.00 3.46 -14.30
CA LEU A 270 27.05 3.60 -13.27
C LEU A 270 26.63 2.87 -12.00
N PRO A 271 27.53 2.11 -11.35
CA PRO A 271 27.17 1.26 -10.22
C PRO A 271 26.55 2.08 -9.08
N ILE A 272 25.48 1.58 -8.50
CA ILE A 272 24.82 2.19 -7.34
C ILE A 272 24.75 1.16 -6.20
N SER A 273 25.15 1.56 -5.00
CA SER A 273 25.06 0.72 -3.81
C SER A 273 23.75 0.99 -3.07
N TYR A 274 22.64 0.63 -3.71
CA TYR A 274 21.31 0.82 -3.15
C TYR A 274 20.65 -0.51 -2.78
N ASN A 275 20.08 -0.60 -1.58
CA ASN A 275 19.28 -1.73 -1.14
C ASN A 275 18.01 -1.22 -0.43
N PRO A 276 16.81 -1.48 -1.00
CA PRO A 276 15.53 -1.09 -0.41
C PRO A 276 15.33 -1.64 1.00
N GLN A 277 15.84 -2.84 1.29
CA GLN A 277 15.73 -3.42 2.63
C GLN A 277 16.56 -2.64 3.64
N THR A 278 17.81 -2.28 3.30
CA THR A 278 18.65 -1.48 4.19
C THR A 278 18.06 -0.09 4.43
N ALA A 279 17.54 0.55 3.38
CA ALA A 279 16.85 1.82 3.50
C ALA A 279 15.58 1.70 4.36
N ALA A 280 14.83 0.61 4.22
CA ALA A 280 13.66 0.29 5.04
C ALA A 280 14.02 0.09 6.51
N ASP A 281 15.08 -0.65 6.81
CA ASP A 281 15.57 -0.87 8.16
C ASP A 281 15.99 0.46 8.81
N GLU A 282 16.74 1.31 8.08
CA GLU A 282 17.17 2.62 8.57
C GLU A 282 16.01 3.59 8.78
N LEU A 283 15.04 3.58 7.87
CA LEU A 283 13.85 4.42 7.92
C LEU A 283 12.77 3.83 8.83
N ASN A 284 12.94 2.61 9.34
CA ASN A 284 11.93 1.88 10.12
C ASN A 284 10.60 1.87 9.34
N LEU A 285 10.67 1.57 8.06
CA LEU A 285 9.53 1.52 7.14
C LEU A 285 9.47 0.15 6.47
N PRO A 286 8.29 -0.33 6.05
CA PRO A 286 8.20 -1.54 5.24
C PRO A 286 9.00 -1.40 3.94
N VAL A 287 9.77 -2.44 3.57
CA VAL A 287 10.55 -2.45 2.32
C VAL A 287 9.72 -2.12 1.08
N VAL A 288 8.49 -2.64 1.02
CA VAL A 288 7.54 -2.36 -0.08
C VAL A 288 7.23 -0.88 -0.23
N LEU A 289 7.19 -0.14 0.88
CA LEU A 289 6.93 1.30 0.86
C LEU A 289 8.16 2.08 0.39
N ILE A 290 9.37 1.66 0.78
CA ILE A 290 10.60 2.25 0.25
C ILE A 290 10.68 2.01 -1.26
N GLU A 291 10.34 0.81 -1.72
CA GLU A 291 10.26 0.50 -3.15
C GLU A 291 9.23 1.41 -3.87
N GLU A 292 8.11 1.72 -3.23
CA GLU A 292 7.11 2.69 -3.71
C GLU A 292 7.67 4.09 -3.85
N PHE A 293 8.28 4.63 -2.79
CA PHE A 293 8.82 5.98 -2.87
C PHE A 293 9.98 6.11 -3.86
N VAL A 294 10.77 5.03 -4.04
CA VAL A 294 11.82 5.00 -5.06
C VAL A 294 11.22 4.97 -6.47
N ASP A 295 10.11 4.27 -6.69
CA ASP A 295 9.38 4.31 -7.96
C ASP A 295 8.88 5.72 -8.27
N ASP A 296 8.25 6.38 -7.30
CA ASP A 296 7.74 7.75 -7.45
C ASP A 296 8.90 8.74 -7.73
N PHE A 297 10.02 8.58 -7.02
CA PHE A 297 11.24 9.33 -7.29
C PHE A 297 11.76 9.08 -8.71
N ILE A 298 11.72 7.83 -9.21
CA ILE A 298 12.14 7.49 -10.56
C ILE A 298 11.27 8.19 -11.61
N GLU A 299 9.95 8.17 -11.44
CA GLU A 299 9.03 8.86 -12.34
C GLU A 299 9.25 10.38 -12.34
N GLN A 300 9.38 10.97 -11.14
CA GLN A 300 9.66 12.40 -10.99
C GLN A 300 11.00 12.78 -11.64
N ALA A 301 12.06 12.02 -11.41
CA ALA A 301 13.38 12.26 -11.99
C ALA A 301 13.39 12.13 -13.52
N ARG A 302 12.56 11.26 -14.11
CA ARG A 302 12.39 11.19 -15.57
C ARG A 302 11.72 12.44 -16.12
N HIS A 303 10.68 12.93 -15.46
CA HIS A 303 10.01 14.17 -15.85
C HIS A 303 10.98 15.35 -15.74
N ASP A 304 11.67 15.45 -14.61
CA ASP A 304 12.59 16.55 -14.32
C ASP A 304 13.86 16.52 -15.19
N LYS A 305 14.20 15.38 -15.81
CA LYS A 305 15.30 15.28 -16.79
C LYS A 305 15.15 16.30 -17.91
N ASP A 306 13.96 16.39 -18.50
CA ASP A 306 13.73 17.27 -19.65
C ASP A 306 13.75 18.74 -19.22
N HIS A 307 13.31 19.04 -18.01
CA HIS A 307 13.45 20.35 -17.39
C HIS A 307 14.92 20.71 -17.13
N LEU A 308 15.68 19.81 -16.51
CA LEU A 308 17.11 19.99 -16.21
C LEU A 308 17.93 20.27 -17.49
N LEU A 309 17.66 19.52 -18.57
CA LEU A 309 18.26 19.74 -19.89
C LEU A 309 17.84 21.08 -20.50
N THR A 310 16.56 21.44 -20.40
CA THR A 310 16.04 22.71 -20.92
C THR A 310 16.71 23.89 -20.22
N SER A 311 16.78 23.87 -18.89
CA SER A 311 17.45 24.89 -18.08
C SER A 311 18.93 24.99 -18.39
N TYR A 312 19.59 23.85 -18.63
CA TYR A 312 20.95 23.83 -19.17
C TYR A 312 21.03 24.57 -20.50
N TYR A 313 20.24 24.23 -21.52
CA TYR A 313 20.30 24.92 -22.82
C TYR A 313 19.99 26.42 -22.74
N GLN A 314 19.21 26.85 -21.75
CA GLN A 314 18.88 28.25 -21.49
C GLN A 314 19.93 28.99 -20.64
N LYS A 315 20.94 28.28 -20.10
CA LYS A 315 21.90 28.78 -19.11
C LYS A 315 21.24 29.31 -17.83
N ASP A 316 20.10 28.73 -17.49
CA ASP A 316 19.35 29.06 -16.28
C ASP A 316 19.92 28.27 -15.10
N LEU A 317 20.97 28.82 -14.49
CA LEU A 317 21.63 28.21 -13.33
C LEU A 317 20.75 28.20 -12.09
N GLU A 318 19.86 29.19 -11.93
CA GLU A 318 18.97 29.29 -10.78
C GLU A 318 18.00 28.11 -10.77
N ASN A 319 17.34 27.85 -11.91
CA ASN A 319 16.45 26.70 -12.03
C ASN A 319 17.19 25.35 -11.91
N ILE A 320 18.43 25.24 -12.41
CA ILE A 320 19.25 24.03 -12.21
C ILE A 320 19.54 23.81 -10.71
N HIS A 321 19.84 24.87 -9.96
CA HIS A 321 20.10 24.78 -8.52
C HIS A 321 18.83 24.38 -7.75
N GLU A 322 17.68 24.94 -8.11
CA GLU A 322 16.38 24.60 -7.51
C GLU A 322 15.98 23.14 -7.77
N LEU A 323 16.07 22.69 -9.03
CA LEU A 323 15.82 21.29 -9.40
C LEU A 323 16.80 20.34 -8.69
N GLY A 324 18.08 20.71 -8.63
CA GLY A 324 19.10 19.95 -7.90
C GLY A 324 18.77 19.83 -6.41
N HIS A 325 18.34 20.92 -5.77
CA HIS A 325 17.93 20.92 -4.37
C HIS A 325 16.74 20.00 -4.11
N LYS A 326 15.70 20.09 -4.94
CA LYS A 326 14.47 19.27 -4.83
C LYS A 326 14.78 17.78 -4.96
N LEU A 327 15.46 17.41 -6.04
CA LEU A 327 15.82 16.01 -6.29
C LEU A 327 16.77 15.47 -5.22
N LYS A 328 17.72 16.29 -4.74
CA LYS A 328 18.62 15.91 -3.64
C LYS A 328 17.83 15.56 -2.39
N GLY A 329 16.86 16.38 -2.01
CA GLY A 329 16.00 16.16 -0.85
C GLY A 329 15.27 14.83 -0.93
N ALA A 330 14.66 14.55 -2.09
CA ALA A 330 13.98 13.28 -2.34
C ALA A 330 14.95 12.07 -2.27
N ALA A 331 16.10 12.14 -2.95
CA ALA A 331 17.10 11.07 -2.94
C ALA A 331 17.67 10.79 -1.54
N SER A 332 17.96 11.85 -0.77
CA SER A 332 18.48 11.75 0.60
C SER A 332 17.48 11.08 1.54
N ASN A 333 16.20 11.48 1.42
CA ASN A 333 15.11 10.91 2.20
C ASN A 333 14.94 9.41 1.96
N LEU A 334 15.25 8.93 0.76
CA LEU A 334 15.17 7.52 0.38
C LEU A 334 16.48 6.74 0.55
N ARG A 335 17.50 7.36 1.13
CA ARG A 335 18.85 6.79 1.33
C ARG A 335 19.53 6.37 0.03
N ILE A 336 19.24 7.07 -1.06
CA ILE A 336 19.93 6.91 -2.34
C ILE A 336 21.15 7.83 -2.35
N ASN A 337 22.16 7.47 -1.56
CA ASN A 337 23.27 8.36 -1.19
C ASN A 337 24.04 8.86 -2.41
N GLU A 338 24.37 7.98 -3.36
CA GLU A 338 25.14 8.36 -4.56
C GLU A 338 24.41 9.40 -5.42
N LEU A 339 23.08 9.29 -5.54
CA LEU A 339 22.31 10.31 -6.26
C LEU A 339 22.24 11.61 -5.47
N SER A 340 22.07 11.53 -4.14
CA SER A 340 22.03 12.70 -3.27
C SER A 340 23.33 13.51 -3.35
N ASP A 341 24.48 12.84 -3.33
CA ASP A 341 25.81 13.47 -3.40
C ASP A 341 26.01 14.19 -4.75
N ILE A 342 25.66 13.54 -5.86
CA ILE A 342 25.78 14.16 -7.20
C ILE A 342 24.82 15.34 -7.35
N LEU A 343 23.60 15.22 -6.83
CA LEU A 343 22.61 16.31 -6.86
C LEU A 343 23.03 17.49 -5.99
N GLU A 344 23.77 17.26 -4.90
CA GLU A 344 24.42 18.31 -4.14
C GLU A 344 25.51 19.03 -4.95
N GLU A 345 26.33 18.28 -5.69
CA GLU A 345 27.31 18.88 -6.61
C GLU A 345 26.64 19.73 -7.69
N ILE A 346 25.51 19.26 -8.25
CA ILE A 346 24.71 20.02 -9.22
C ILE A 346 24.12 21.28 -8.57
N GLN A 347 23.54 21.16 -7.37
CA GLN A 347 22.92 22.26 -6.63
C GLN A 347 23.89 23.42 -6.38
N PHE A 348 25.17 23.13 -6.10
CA PHE A 348 26.17 24.16 -5.81
C PHE A 348 27.13 24.44 -6.97
N CYS A 349 26.84 23.91 -8.16
CA CYS A 349 27.71 24.08 -9.33
C CYS A 349 27.66 25.52 -9.85
N SER A 350 28.77 26.24 -9.73
CA SER A 350 28.97 27.57 -10.31
C SER A 350 29.68 27.54 -11.66
N ASP A 351 30.28 26.40 -12.02
CA ASP A 351 31.03 26.21 -13.25
C ASP A 351 30.21 25.45 -14.28
N TYR A 352 29.63 26.20 -15.21
CA TYR A 352 28.78 25.67 -16.26
C TYR A 352 29.48 24.60 -17.14
N THR A 353 30.81 24.60 -17.23
CA THR A 353 31.55 23.60 -18.01
C THR A 353 31.53 22.21 -17.38
N LYS A 354 31.25 22.10 -16.08
CA LYS A 354 31.18 20.83 -15.34
C LYS A 354 29.78 20.23 -15.30
N LEU A 355 28.74 21.02 -15.61
CA LEU A 355 27.36 20.56 -15.56
C LEU A 355 27.09 19.40 -16.51
N GLU A 356 27.75 19.36 -17.68
CA GLU A 356 27.62 18.23 -18.60
C GLU A 356 28.07 16.91 -17.95
N ASP A 357 29.27 16.90 -17.36
CA ASP A 357 29.82 15.71 -16.72
C ASP A 357 28.97 15.30 -15.50
N LEU A 358 28.48 16.28 -14.72
CA LEU A 358 27.60 16.03 -13.58
C LEU A 358 26.25 15.44 -14.00
N PHE A 359 25.65 15.93 -15.09
CA PHE A 359 24.38 15.41 -15.59
C PHE A 359 24.52 14.00 -16.15
N VAL A 360 25.62 13.72 -16.85
CA VAL A 360 25.93 12.37 -17.35
C VAL A 360 26.16 11.42 -16.16
N ASN A 361 26.91 11.84 -15.15
CA ASN A 361 27.13 11.02 -13.95
C ASN A 361 25.82 10.76 -13.20
N TYR A 362 25.03 11.80 -12.94
CA TYR A 362 23.70 11.68 -12.31
C TYR A 362 22.82 10.68 -13.08
N TRP A 363 22.72 10.86 -14.41
CA TRP A 363 21.88 10.03 -15.24
C TRP A 363 22.38 8.57 -15.30
N GLY A 364 23.69 8.35 -15.29
CA GLY A 364 24.27 7.00 -15.25
C GLY A 364 23.90 6.22 -13.98
N HIS A 365 23.97 6.86 -12.81
CA HIS A 365 23.53 6.24 -11.55
C HIS A 365 22.01 6.07 -11.49
N PHE A 366 21.27 7.04 -12.02
CA PHE A 366 19.82 6.98 -12.13
C PHE A 366 19.36 5.76 -12.95
N LEU A 367 19.98 5.52 -14.10
CA LEU A 367 19.68 4.35 -14.95
C LEU A 367 19.94 3.03 -14.23
N SER A 368 21.02 2.93 -13.46
CA SER A 368 21.31 1.74 -12.65
C SER A 368 20.28 1.52 -11.55
N LEU A 369 19.86 2.58 -10.85
CA LEU A 369 18.80 2.49 -9.85
C LEU A 369 17.51 1.99 -10.49
N GLU A 370 17.11 2.59 -11.61
CA GLU A 370 15.90 2.19 -12.33
C GLU A 370 15.98 0.74 -12.82
N GLY A 371 17.13 0.36 -13.40
CA GLY A 371 17.39 -1.00 -13.86
C GLY A 371 17.30 -2.02 -12.72
N TYR A 372 17.90 -1.70 -11.57
CA TYR A 372 17.85 -2.51 -10.36
C TYR A 372 16.41 -2.69 -9.84
N MET A 373 15.65 -1.60 -9.72
CA MET A 373 14.25 -1.64 -9.27
C MET A 373 13.35 -2.44 -10.23
N LYS A 374 13.60 -2.36 -11.55
CA LYS A 374 12.90 -3.18 -12.56
C LYS A 374 13.22 -4.67 -12.44
N GLN A 375 14.43 -5.03 -12.02
CA GLN A 375 14.83 -6.44 -11.83
C GLN A 375 14.20 -7.04 -10.57
N LEU A 376 14.14 -6.28 -9.47
CA LEU A 376 13.46 -6.70 -8.24
C LEU A 376 12.02 -7.12 -8.51
N LYS A 377 11.28 -6.35 -9.32
CA LYS A 377 9.87 -6.64 -9.68
C LYS A 377 9.67 -7.86 -10.57
N ARG A 378 10.72 -8.40 -11.19
CA ARG A 378 10.66 -9.58 -12.07
C ARG A 378 10.99 -10.89 -11.34
N THR A 379 11.51 -10.80 -10.12
CA THR A 379 11.96 -11.92 -9.30
C THR A 379 10.88 -12.25 -8.30
#